data_AF-A0A1H7ZJX4-F1
#
_entry.id   AF-A0A1H7ZJX4-F1
#
_cell.length_a   1.000
_cell.length_b   1.000
_cell.length_c   1.000
_cell.angle_alpha   90.00
_cell.angle_beta   90.00
_cell.angle_gamma   90.00
#
_symmetry.space_group_name_H-M   'P 1'
#
loop_
_entity.id
_entity.type
_entity.pdbx_description
1 polymer ?
#
loop_
_entity_poly.entity_id
_entity_poly.type
_entity_poly.pdbx_seq_one_letter_code
_entity_poly.pdbx_strand_id
1 'polypeptide(L)'
;MEYSPPPLFKQGASARVKMTVFACISVALLLVDSHMRTLTTVRQVAGTVLYPLQMAALLPRDAIYGVGDYFSTLSSMEKQVRELRRQQILSSQALQQAQLQAAENAQLRKLLDAREHLPVKSMLADVLYDARDVNSRKIILDRGTRHDVTLGLPVIDNQGVVGQVTRVFPFTSEVTLLSDKEQAIPVQLLRNGLRSVAYGRGKAGNLELRFTAPNADIQVGDIVVTSGLDGVYPAGLAVARVTQVENSAGGSFGGVICQPLAGIMNNTQLLILMSTPEMPARPADEEQRPLRKHNNKMAPIKDVPKEGAEGQQPAAAPATPPAAAPAANAAPGLMPVMPPPAPKPAATAPAAAVPAAPAPAATTNKEPAR
;
A
#
# COMPACT_ATOMS: atom_id res chain seq x y z
N MET A 1 -8.89 151.05 24.29
CA MET A 1 -7.80 150.06 24.40
C MET A 1 -8.41 148.69 24.21
N GLU A 2 -8.49 148.23 22.96
CA GLU A 2 -9.08 146.94 22.61
C GLU A 2 -8.08 145.82 22.92
N TYR A 3 -8.56 144.83 23.67
CA TYR A 3 -7.89 143.58 24.01
C TYR A 3 -8.28 142.54 22.95
N SER A 4 -7.31 141.96 22.24
CA SER A 4 -7.53 140.81 21.34
C SER A 4 -6.84 139.57 21.91
N PRO A 5 -7.53 138.41 22.05
CA PRO A 5 -7.02 137.24 22.77
C PRO A 5 -6.10 136.36 21.89
N PRO A 6 -5.25 135.50 22.50
CA PRO A 6 -4.28 134.69 21.79
C PRO A 6 -4.92 133.42 21.19
N PRO A 7 -4.44 132.91 20.03
CA PRO A 7 -4.93 131.65 19.49
C PRO A 7 -4.38 130.46 20.28
N LEU A 8 -5.25 129.87 21.11
CA LEU A 8 -5.18 128.50 21.60
C LEU A 8 -5.48 127.54 20.43
N PHE A 9 -4.53 126.67 20.10
CA PHE A 9 -4.64 125.30 19.56
C PHE A 9 -3.41 124.97 18.70
N LYS A 10 -2.41 124.31 19.29
CA LYS A 10 -1.40 123.56 18.54
C LYS A 10 -2.09 122.36 17.91
N GLN A 11 -2.44 122.45 16.63
CA GLN A 11 -2.84 121.28 15.86
C GLN A 11 -1.64 120.34 15.76
N GLY A 12 -1.68 119.22 16.48
CA GLY A 12 -0.74 118.11 16.28
C GLY A 12 -0.82 117.59 14.85
N ALA A 13 0.23 116.89 14.40
CA ALA A 13 0.37 116.39 13.03
C ALA A 13 -0.94 115.82 12.48
N SER A 14 -1.37 116.31 11.32
CA SER A 14 -2.66 115.98 10.72
C SER A 14 -2.83 114.46 10.55
N ALA A 15 -4.07 113.96 10.63
CA ALA A 15 -4.35 112.52 10.46
C ALA A 15 -3.79 111.96 9.14
N ARG A 16 -3.71 112.80 8.10
CA ARG A 16 -3.06 112.49 6.83
C ARG A 16 -1.57 112.19 7.00
N VAL A 17 -0.86 112.94 7.85
CA VAL A 17 0.56 112.69 8.17
C VAL A 17 0.75 111.37 8.92
N LYS A 18 -0.14 111.02 9.85
CA LYS A 18 -0.04 109.72 10.53
C LYS A 18 -0.25 108.56 9.55
N MET A 19 -1.24 108.67 8.66
CA MET A 19 -1.50 107.66 7.63
C MET A 19 -0.33 107.54 6.66
N THR A 20 0.26 108.65 6.21
CA THR A 20 1.45 108.59 5.34
C THR A 20 2.66 108.02 6.07
N VAL A 21 2.86 108.35 7.35
CA VAL A 21 3.94 107.78 8.16
C VAL A 21 3.75 106.28 8.37
N PHE A 22 2.56 105.80 8.73
CA PHE A 22 2.28 104.36 8.86
C PHE A 22 2.35 103.63 7.52
N ALA A 23 1.92 104.26 6.42
CA ALA A 23 2.08 103.72 5.08
C ALA A 23 3.57 103.60 4.71
N CYS A 24 4.37 104.64 4.98
CA CYS A 24 5.83 104.59 4.80
C CYS A 24 6.48 103.53 5.69
N ILE A 25 6.04 103.35 6.94
CA ILE A 25 6.55 102.30 7.84
C ILE A 25 6.17 100.91 7.33
N SER A 26 4.93 100.71 6.85
CA SER A 26 4.49 99.44 6.27
C SER A 26 5.29 99.09 5.01
N VAL A 27 5.47 100.07 4.10
CA VAL A 27 6.29 99.92 2.90
C VAL A 27 7.76 99.68 3.25
N ALA A 28 8.29 100.36 4.27
CA ALA A 28 9.64 100.13 4.77
C ALA A 28 9.80 98.72 5.35
N LEU A 29 8.83 98.24 6.13
CA LEU A 29 8.84 96.87 6.66
C LEU A 29 8.76 95.83 5.54
N LEU A 30 7.98 96.09 4.48
CA LEU A 30 7.87 95.21 3.32
C LEU A 30 9.17 95.20 2.49
N LEU A 31 9.81 96.35 2.31
CA LEU A 31 11.12 96.45 1.66
C LEU A 31 12.23 95.80 2.49
N VAL A 32 12.19 95.94 3.82
CA VAL A 32 13.13 95.25 4.72
C VAL A 32 12.89 93.75 4.70
N ASP A 33 11.65 93.28 4.63
CA ASP A 33 11.32 91.86 4.48
C ASP A 33 11.76 91.31 3.12
N SER A 34 11.63 92.09 2.03
CA SER A 34 12.05 91.65 0.71
C SER A 34 13.58 91.61 0.55
N HIS A 35 14.30 92.52 1.18
CA HIS A 35 15.75 92.68 1.00
C HIS A 35 16.58 91.95 2.07
N MET A 36 16.05 91.78 3.28
CA MET A 36 16.71 91.07 4.37
C MET A 36 15.91 89.80 4.70
N ARG A 37 16.54 88.63 4.55
CA ARG A 37 16.04 87.30 4.98
C ARG A 37 15.86 87.17 6.50
N THR A 38 15.39 88.22 7.18
CA THR A 38 15.23 88.27 8.64
C THR A 38 13.98 87.50 9.06
N LEU A 39 12.88 87.59 8.32
CA LEU A 39 11.68 86.78 8.60
C LEU A 39 11.91 85.28 8.41
N THR A 40 12.86 84.86 7.56
CA THR A 40 13.19 83.42 7.45
C THR A 40 13.93 82.95 8.70
N THR A 41 14.78 83.77 9.31
CA THR A 41 15.51 83.42 10.54
C THR A 41 14.56 83.37 11.73
N VAL A 42 13.67 84.35 11.88
CA VAL A 42 12.64 84.36 12.94
C VAL A 42 11.69 83.17 12.78
N ARG A 43 11.29 82.83 11.55
CA ARG A 43 10.45 81.65 11.25
C ARG A 43 11.19 80.34 11.50
N GLN A 44 12.49 80.26 11.24
CA GLN A 44 13.31 79.09 11.56
C GLN A 44 13.45 78.91 13.06
N VAL A 45 13.68 79.97 13.83
CA VAL A 45 13.76 79.89 15.30
C VAL A 45 12.40 79.52 15.88
N ALA A 46 11.33 80.19 15.46
CA ALA A 46 9.96 79.86 15.89
C ALA A 46 9.57 78.43 15.50
N GLY A 47 9.91 78.01 14.28
CA GLY A 47 9.69 76.64 13.80
C GLY A 47 10.48 75.61 14.61
N THR A 48 11.73 75.90 14.99
CA THR A 48 12.57 75.01 15.81
C THR A 48 12.03 74.87 17.23
N VAL A 49 11.51 75.95 17.81
CA VAL A 49 10.91 75.96 19.16
C VAL A 49 9.54 75.28 19.17
N LEU A 50 8.74 75.44 18.11
CA LEU A 50 7.44 74.77 17.98
C LEU A 50 7.54 73.33 17.46
N TYR A 51 8.65 72.93 16.84
CA TYR A 51 8.86 71.58 16.33
C TYR A 51 8.61 70.45 17.35
N PRO A 52 9.13 70.51 18.60
CA PRO A 52 8.84 69.47 19.59
C PRO A 52 7.35 69.40 19.95
N LEU A 53 6.63 70.53 19.93
CA LEU A 53 5.19 70.57 20.17
C LEU A 53 4.41 69.92 19.02
N GLN A 54 4.84 70.15 17.77
CA GLN A 54 4.24 69.51 16.60
C GLN A 54 4.45 67.99 16.59
N MET A 55 5.63 67.51 17.01
CA MET A 55 5.90 66.08 17.18
C MET A 55 5.05 65.45 18.29
N ALA A 56 4.94 66.12 19.44
CA ALA A 56 4.09 65.67 20.54
C ALA A 56 2.60 65.61 20.17
N ALA A 57 2.14 66.51 19.28
CA ALA A 57 0.77 66.50 18.77
C ALA A 57 0.48 65.36 17.77
N LEU A 58 1.52 64.81 17.11
CA LEU A 58 1.40 63.69 16.17
C LEU A 58 1.59 62.32 16.84
N LEU A 59 2.29 62.26 17.97
CA LEU A 59 2.50 61.06 18.78
C LEU A 59 1.23 60.23 19.08
N PRO A 60 0.08 60.82 19.45
CA PRO A 60 -1.15 60.07 19.71
C PRO A 60 -1.67 59.38 18.46
N ARG A 61 -1.56 60.04 17.30
CA ARG A 61 -1.98 59.50 16.01
C ARG A 61 -1.13 58.27 15.67
N ASP A 62 0.20 58.37 15.78
CA ASP A 62 1.11 57.29 15.41
C ASP A 62 1.06 56.12 16.41
N ALA A 63 0.79 56.40 17.69
CA ALA A 63 0.55 55.37 18.70
C ALA A 63 -0.73 54.56 18.43
N ILE A 64 -1.82 55.22 17.98
CA ILE A 64 -3.08 54.54 17.62
C ILE A 64 -2.87 53.61 16.41
N TYR A 65 -2.07 54.02 15.42
CA TYR A 65 -1.74 53.16 14.28
C TYR A 65 -0.80 52.00 14.67
N GLY A 66 0.21 52.25 15.52
CA GLY A 66 1.16 51.22 15.96
C GLY A 66 0.56 50.10 16.82
N VAL A 67 -0.48 50.41 17.60
CA VAL A 67 -1.21 49.39 18.38
C VAL A 67 -2.00 48.46 17.45
N GLY A 68 -2.62 48.99 16.40
CA GLY A 68 -3.32 48.17 15.39
C GLY A 68 -2.40 47.19 14.66
N ASP A 69 -1.20 47.64 14.28
CA ASP A 69 -0.20 46.81 13.61
C ASP A 69 0.40 45.73 14.54
N TYR A 70 0.57 46.02 15.82
CA TYR A 70 1.05 45.03 16.78
C TYR A 70 0.04 43.88 16.97
N PHE A 71 -1.25 44.19 17.11
CA PHE A 71 -2.30 43.17 17.24
C PHE A 71 -2.53 42.40 15.93
N SER A 72 -2.44 43.05 14.77
CA SER A 72 -2.54 42.36 13.48
C SER A 72 -1.36 41.40 13.28
N THR A 73 -0.15 41.81 13.67
CA THR A 73 1.08 40.99 13.63
C THR A 73 1.00 39.80 14.60
N LEU A 74 0.52 40.00 15.83
CA LEU A 74 0.37 38.89 16.78
C LEU A 74 -0.62 37.84 16.23
N SER A 75 -1.74 38.30 15.66
CA SER A 75 -2.75 37.41 15.07
C SER A 75 -2.25 36.65 13.84
N SER A 76 -1.39 37.27 13.01
CA SER A 76 -0.80 36.63 11.83
C SER A 76 0.28 35.62 12.23
N MET A 77 1.07 35.91 13.25
CA MET A 77 2.07 34.99 13.81
C MET A 77 1.41 33.75 14.42
N GLU A 78 0.33 33.91 15.20
CA GLU A 78 -0.42 32.76 15.71
C GLU A 78 -1.02 31.91 14.59
N LYS A 79 -1.56 32.54 13.54
CA LYS A 79 -2.08 31.82 12.37
C LYS A 79 -0.97 31.05 11.66
N GLN A 80 0.21 31.64 11.46
CA GLN A 80 1.37 30.98 10.87
C GLN A 80 1.84 29.79 11.72
N VAL A 81 1.91 29.94 13.04
CA VAL A 81 2.31 28.83 13.93
C VAL A 81 1.28 27.69 13.88
N ARG A 82 -0.02 28.00 13.84
CA ARG A 82 -1.07 26.98 13.70
C ARG A 82 -0.97 26.26 12.35
N GLU A 83 -0.72 27.00 11.28
CA GLU A 83 -0.59 26.43 9.93
C GLU A 83 0.66 25.57 9.80
N LEU A 84 1.82 26.04 10.29
CA LEU A 84 3.06 25.26 10.29
C LEU A 84 2.93 23.98 11.12
N ARG A 85 2.28 24.04 12.29
CA ARG A 85 1.99 22.84 13.08
C ARG A 85 1.08 21.87 12.35
N ARG A 86 0.05 22.37 11.65
CA ARG A 86 -0.85 21.55 10.83
C ARG A 86 -0.08 20.86 9.71
N GLN A 87 0.77 21.60 9.00
CA GLN A 87 1.63 21.05 7.93
C GLN A 87 2.59 20.00 8.47
N GLN A 88 3.19 20.22 9.65
CA GLN A 88 4.06 19.25 10.31
C GLN A 88 3.32 17.96 10.69
N ILE A 89 2.09 18.06 11.19
CA ILE A 89 1.27 16.88 11.51
C ILE A 89 0.95 16.11 10.23
N LEU A 90 0.48 16.79 9.18
CA LEU A 90 0.14 16.16 7.91
C LEU A 90 1.37 15.49 7.25
N SER A 91 2.53 16.15 7.26
CA SER A 91 3.75 15.56 6.71
C SER A 91 4.24 14.37 7.54
N SER A 92 4.13 14.43 8.87
CA SER A 92 4.47 13.30 9.74
C SER A 92 3.57 12.09 9.49
N GLN A 93 2.27 12.30 9.30
CA GLN A 93 1.33 11.22 8.97
C GLN A 93 1.64 10.61 7.60
N ALA A 94 1.93 11.44 6.59
CA ALA A 94 2.32 10.96 5.26
C ALA A 94 3.61 10.13 5.31
N LEU A 95 4.61 10.55 6.10
CA LEU A 95 5.84 9.80 6.30
C LEU A 95 5.61 8.45 6.99
N GLN A 96 4.77 8.42 8.02
CA GLN A 96 4.41 7.16 8.70
C GLN A 96 3.70 6.19 7.75
N GLN A 97 2.77 6.68 6.93
CA GLN A 97 2.09 5.85 5.93
C GLN A 97 3.06 5.31 4.88
N ALA A 98 3.96 6.16 4.37
CA ALA A 98 4.96 5.73 3.40
C ALA A 98 5.92 4.67 3.98
N GLN A 99 6.31 4.81 5.26
CA GLN A 99 7.13 3.82 5.94
C GLN A 99 6.41 2.47 6.12
N LEU A 100 5.13 2.49 6.50
CA LEU A 100 4.30 1.29 6.59
C LEU A 100 4.18 0.59 5.23
N GLN A 101 3.85 1.35 4.18
CA GLN A 101 3.76 0.82 2.82
C GLN A 101 5.08 0.25 2.30
N ALA A 102 6.21 0.87 2.65
CA ALA A 102 7.53 0.37 2.31
C ALA A 102 7.88 -0.92 3.05
N ALA A 103 7.51 -1.02 4.34
CA ALA A 103 7.71 -2.23 5.14
C ALA A 103 6.85 -3.39 4.62
N GLU A 104 5.58 -3.14 4.27
CA GLU A 104 4.70 -4.12 3.65
C GLU A 104 5.24 -4.59 2.30
N ASN A 105 5.65 -3.66 1.43
CA ASN A 105 6.26 -4.03 0.14
C ASN A 105 7.54 -4.86 0.32
N ALA A 106 8.39 -4.50 1.26
CA ALA A 106 9.60 -5.27 1.55
C ALA A 106 9.26 -6.68 2.06
N GLN A 107 8.25 -6.82 2.90
CA GLN A 107 7.77 -8.12 3.36
C GLN A 107 7.15 -8.94 2.22
N LEU A 108 6.31 -8.33 1.39
CA LEU A 108 5.72 -8.99 0.22
C LEU A 108 6.80 -9.45 -0.76
N ARG A 109 7.83 -8.63 -1.01
CA ARG A 109 8.98 -9.03 -1.83
C ARG A 109 9.74 -10.21 -1.21
N LYS A 110 10.01 -10.20 0.09
CA LYS A 110 10.62 -11.35 0.79
C LYS A 110 9.78 -12.63 0.68
N LEU A 111 8.45 -12.51 0.76
CA LEU A 111 7.54 -13.65 0.59
C LEU A 111 7.48 -14.14 -0.87
N LEU A 112 7.59 -13.22 -1.84
CA LEU A 112 7.70 -13.57 -3.26
C LEU A 112 9.05 -14.21 -3.58
N ASP A 113 10.16 -13.68 -3.09
CA ASP A 113 11.50 -14.28 -3.23
C ASP A 113 11.52 -15.67 -2.60
N ALA A 114 10.96 -15.84 -1.39
CA ALA A 114 10.82 -17.15 -0.75
C ALA A 114 9.99 -18.15 -1.58
N ARG A 115 9.08 -17.67 -2.44
CA ARG A 115 8.27 -18.49 -3.34
C ARG A 115 8.95 -18.74 -4.69
N GLU A 116 9.69 -17.78 -5.23
CA GLU A 116 10.44 -17.92 -6.49
C GLU A 116 11.69 -18.81 -6.33
N HIS A 117 12.23 -18.94 -5.12
CA HIS A 117 13.48 -19.66 -4.84
C HIS A 117 13.28 -21.13 -4.45
N LEU A 118 12.25 -21.81 -4.92
CA LEU A 118 12.34 -23.27 -5.09
C LEU A 118 12.75 -23.56 -6.53
N PRO A 119 14.05 -23.49 -6.89
CA PRO A 119 14.51 -24.05 -8.15
C PRO A 119 14.27 -25.56 -8.07
N VAL A 120 13.13 -26.00 -8.59
CA VAL A 120 12.85 -27.42 -8.75
C VAL A 120 13.92 -27.94 -9.70
N LYS A 121 14.90 -28.66 -9.16
CA LYS A 121 15.98 -29.27 -9.94
C LYS A 121 15.32 -30.07 -11.06
N SER A 122 15.63 -29.76 -12.31
CA SER A 122 15.03 -30.43 -13.46
C SER A 122 16.11 -31.13 -14.27
N MET A 123 15.73 -32.24 -14.90
CA MET A 123 16.59 -33.03 -15.75
C MET A 123 15.97 -33.17 -17.12
N LEU A 124 16.73 -32.86 -18.16
CA LEU A 124 16.32 -33.08 -19.54
C LEU A 124 16.39 -34.58 -19.87
N ALA A 125 15.33 -35.09 -20.50
CA ALA A 125 15.20 -36.47 -20.93
C ALA A 125 14.60 -36.52 -22.35
N ASP A 126 15.09 -37.43 -23.17
CA ASP A 126 14.59 -37.64 -24.53
C ASP A 126 13.59 -38.80 -24.55
N VAL A 127 12.54 -38.67 -25.37
CA VAL A 127 11.53 -39.72 -25.57
C VAL A 127 12.09 -40.76 -26.54
N LEU A 128 12.23 -42.01 -26.08
CA LEU A 128 12.70 -43.12 -26.92
C LEU A 128 11.58 -43.66 -27.81
N TYR A 129 10.46 -44.04 -27.18
CA TYR A 129 9.29 -44.58 -27.88
C TYR A 129 8.04 -44.52 -26.99
N ASP A 130 6.88 -44.61 -27.65
CA ASP A 130 5.57 -44.76 -27.03
C ASP A 130 5.28 -46.25 -26.78
N ALA A 131 4.87 -46.60 -25.57
CA ALA A 131 4.47 -47.96 -25.23
C ALA A 131 3.09 -48.23 -25.85
N ARG A 132 3.06 -49.13 -26.84
CA ARG A 132 1.82 -49.50 -27.54
C ARG A 132 0.95 -50.44 -26.70
N ASP A 133 0.30 -49.90 -25.68
CA ASP A 133 -0.79 -50.56 -24.97
C ASP A 133 -2.13 -49.89 -25.34
N VAL A 134 -3.16 -50.71 -25.54
CA VAL A 134 -4.51 -50.24 -25.91
C VAL A 134 -5.21 -49.61 -24.71
N ASN A 135 -4.88 -50.05 -23.50
CA ASN A 135 -5.55 -49.63 -22.28
C ASN A 135 -4.72 -48.66 -21.43
N SER A 136 -3.40 -48.60 -21.64
CA SER A 136 -2.53 -47.64 -20.96
C SER A 136 -1.70 -46.80 -21.93
N ARG A 137 -1.53 -45.51 -21.60
CA ARG A 137 -0.77 -44.54 -22.40
C ARG A 137 0.50 -44.19 -21.66
N LYS A 138 1.63 -44.70 -22.15
CA LYS A 138 2.91 -44.60 -21.46
C LYS A 138 4.05 -44.34 -22.43
N ILE A 139 5.04 -43.57 -22.02
CA ILE A 139 6.23 -43.29 -22.82
C ILE A 139 7.48 -43.72 -22.08
N ILE A 140 8.52 -44.06 -22.85
CA ILE A 140 9.82 -44.46 -22.32
C ILE A 140 10.82 -43.35 -22.54
N LEU A 141 11.55 -42.97 -21.49
CA LEU A 141 12.59 -41.94 -21.52
C LEU A 141 14.00 -42.53 -21.37
N ASP A 142 15.01 -41.77 -21.80
CA ASP A 142 16.44 -42.13 -21.78
C ASP A 142 17.11 -41.98 -20.41
N ARG A 143 16.34 -41.62 -19.38
CA ARG A 143 16.82 -41.42 -18.00
C ARG A 143 16.26 -42.48 -17.07
N GLY A 144 17.01 -42.81 -16.02
CA GLY A 144 16.72 -43.94 -15.12
C GLY A 144 17.39 -43.74 -13.76
N THR A 145 17.50 -44.79 -12.96
CA THR A 145 18.02 -44.67 -11.58
C THR A 145 19.48 -44.21 -11.51
N ARG A 146 20.29 -44.48 -12.55
CA ARG A 146 21.67 -43.93 -12.65
C ARG A 146 21.72 -42.41 -12.81
N HIS A 147 20.59 -41.80 -13.17
CA HIS A 147 20.42 -40.37 -13.35
C HIS A 147 19.58 -39.75 -12.22
N ASP A 148 19.51 -40.40 -11.05
CA ASP A 148 18.70 -39.99 -9.91
C ASP A 148 17.18 -39.90 -10.17
N VAL A 149 16.68 -40.56 -11.23
CA VAL A 149 15.23 -40.64 -11.47
C VAL A 149 14.61 -41.58 -10.46
N THR A 150 13.61 -41.08 -9.73
CA THR A 150 12.82 -41.86 -8.76
C THR A 150 11.38 -42.05 -9.25
N LEU A 151 10.70 -43.03 -8.66
CA LEU A 151 9.27 -43.23 -8.88
C LEU A 151 8.49 -42.00 -8.42
N GLY A 152 7.44 -41.67 -9.15
CA GLY A 152 6.52 -40.60 -8.81
C GLY A 152 6.93 -39.22 -9.30
N LEU A 153 8.13 -39.03 -9.86
CA LEU A 153 8.55 -37.71 -10.35
C LEU A 153 7.65 -37.21 -11.49
N PRO A 154 7.26 -35.93 -11.50
CA PRO A 154 6.45 -35.38 -12.57
C PRO A 154 7.30 -35.04 -13.79
N VAL A 155 6.72 -35.27 -14.96
CA VAL A 155 7.34 -35.00 -16.26
C VAL A 155 6.56 -33.90 -16.95
N ILE A 156 7.28 -32.88 -17.40
CA ILE A 156 6.72 -31.69 -18.04
C ILE A 156 7.37 -31.45 -19.40
N ASP A 157 6.69 -30.62 -20.17
CA ASP A 157 7.11 -30.09 -21.45
C ASP A 157 6.97 -28.55 -21.43
N ASN A 158 7.35 -27.87 -22.50
CA ASN A 158 7.28 -26.42 -22.63
C ASN A 158 5.85 -25.84 -22.48
N GLN A 159 4.81 -26.62 -22.78
CA GLN A 159 3.41 -26.20 -22.66
C GLN A 159 2.77 -26.58 -21.33
N GLY A 160 3.28 -27.60 -20.62
CA GLY A 160 2.62 -28.11 -19.42
C GLY A 160 3.05 -29.51 -19.00
N VAL A 161 2.29 -30.08 -18.06
CA VAL A 161 2.54 -31.42 -17.52
C VAL A 161 2.22 -32.50 -18.56
N VAL A 162 3.11 -33.47 -18.72
CA VAL A 162 2.95 -34.62 -19.63
C VAL A 162 2.50 -35.86 -18.89
N GLY A 163 3.01 -36.08 -17.68
CA GLY A 163 2.72 -37.29 -16.93
C GLY A 163 3.54 -37.46 -15.65
N GLN A 164 3.66 -38.72 -15.22
CA GLN A 164 4.39 -39.12 -14.02
C GLN A 164 5.23 -40.36 -14.27
N VAL A 165 6.44 -40.40 -13.72
CA VAL A 165 7.29 -41.59 -13.75
C VAL A 165 6.65 -42.69 -12.90
N THR A 166 6.23 -43.79 -13.52
CA THR A 166 5.57 -44.91 -12.83
C THR A 166 6.46 -46.14 -12.70
N ARG A 167 7.50 -46.27 -13.53
CA ARG A 167 8.55 -47.29 -13.36
C ARG A 167 9.91 -46.72 -13.73
N VAL A 168 10.95 -47.20 -13.04
CA VAL A 168 12.34 -46.79 -13.32
C VAL A 168 13.21 -48.02 -13.48
N PHE A 169 14.03 -48.02 -14.52
CA PHE A 169 15.09 -48.98 -14.79
C PHE A 169 16.45 -48.29 -14.67
N PRO A 170 17.58 -49.02 -14.69
CA PRO A 170 18.91 -48.41 -14.54
C PRO A 170 19.24 -47.31 -15.58
N PHE A 171 18.76 -47.47 -16.81
CA PHE A 171 19.06 -46.57 -17.93
C PHE A 171 17.83 -45.92 -18.57
N THR A 172 16.62 -46.36 -18.22
CA THR A 172 15.37 -45.86 -18.82
C THR A 172 14.28 -45.74 -17.77
N SER A 173 13.22 -44.99 -18.07
CA SER A 173 12.07 -44.84 -17.18
C SER A 173 10.78 -44.84 -17.98
N GLU A 174 9.73 -45.43 -17.39
CA GLU A 174 8.37 -45.47 -17.92
C GLU A 174 7.56 -44.34 -17.28
N VAL A 175 6.93 -43.53 -18.11
CA VAL A 175 6.10 -42.39 -17.70
C VAL A 175 4.68 -42.64 -18.13
N THR A 176 3.75 -42.66 -17.19
CA THR A 176 2.31 -42.70 -17.47
C THR A 176 1.84 -41.30 -17.82
N LEU A 177 1.14 -41.19 -18.95
CA LEU A 177 0.66 -39.91 -19.48
C LEU A 177 -0.57 -39.41 -18.72
N LEU A 178 -0.78 -38.09 -18.72
CA LEU A 178 -2.00 -37.47 -18.14
C LEU A 178 -3.29 -38.02 -18.72
N SER A 179 -3.26 -38.39 -19.99
CA SER A 179 -4.43 -38.89 -20.71
C SER A 179 -4.82 -40.32 -20.32
N ASP A 180 -4.01 -41.01 -19.53
CA ASP A 180 -4.28 -42.35 -19.03
C ASP A 180 -5.44 -42.37 -18.03
N LYS A 181 -6.24 -43.44 -18.04
CA LYS A 181 -7.43 -43.56 -17.17
C LYS A 181 -7.08 -43.67 -15.68
N GLU A 182 -5.94 -44.28 -15.37
CA GLU A 182 -5.50 -44.52 -14.00
C GLU A 182 -4.67 -43.35 -13.45
N GLN A 183 -4.36 -42.34 -14.28
CA GLN A 183 -3.65 -41.14 -13.84
C GLN A 183 -4.63 -40.11 -13.27
N ALA A 184 -4.35 -39.66 -12.05
CA ALA A 184 -5.07 -38.60 -11.37
C ALA A 184 -4.10 -37.50 -10.92
N ILE A 185 -4.47 -36.24 -11.13
CA ILE A 185 -3.65 -35.10 -10.70
C ILE A 185 -4.49 -34.08 -9.95
N PRO A 186 -4.05 -33.65 -8.75
CA PRO A 186 -4.61 -32.52 -8.04
C PRO A 186 -4.39 -31.22 -8.81
N VAL A 187 -5.50 -30.58 -9.17
CA VAL A 187 -5.48 -29.36 -9.97
C VAL A 187 -6.28 -28.24 -9.30
N GLN A 188 -6.06 -27.03 -9.78
CA GLN A 188 -6.85 -25.87 -9.45
C GLN A 188 -7.06 -25.00 -10.68
N LEU A 189 -8.20 -24.32 -10.74
CA LEU A 189 -8.47 -23.32 -11.78
C LEU A 189 -7.61 -22.09 -11.53
N LEU A 190 -6.99 -21.58 -12.59
CA LEU A 190 -6.18 -20.37 -12.52
C LEU A 190 -7.01 -19.12 -12.18
N ARG A 191 -8.27 -19.06 -12.66
CA ARG A 191 -9.13 -17.87 -12.52
C ARG A 191 -9.59 -17.63 -11.08
N ASN A 192 -10.12 -18.65 -10.42
CA ASN A 192 -10.79 -18.54 -9.12
C ASN A 192 -10.17 -19.42 -8.03
N GLY A 193 -9.10 -20.17 -8.33
CA GLY A 193 -8.43 -21.03 -7.37
C GLY A 193 -9.25 -22.26 -6.95
N LEU A 194 -10.36 -22.57 -7.64
CA LEU A 194 -11.18 -23.74 -7.32
C LEU A 194 -10.35 -25.01 -7.51
N ARG A 195 -10.28 -25.84 -6.46
CA ARG A 195 -9.53 -27.10 -6.47
C ARG A 195 -10.39 -28.26 -6.97
N SER A 196 -9.79 -29.15 -7.74
CA SER A 196 -10.43 -30.37 -8.25
C SER A 196 -9.36 -31.43 -8.54
N VAL A 197 -9.77 -32.59 -9.04
CA VAL A 197 -8.85 -33.66 -9.47
C VAL A 197 -9.14 -33.99 -10.93
N ALA A 198 -8.10 -33.87 -11.75
CA ALA A 198 -8.16 -34.23 -13.16
C ALA A 198 -7.83 -35.72 -13.35
N TYR A 199 -8.67 -36.43 -14.08
CA TYR A 199 -8.49 -37.83 -14.47
C TYR A 199 -8.36 -37.92 -15.99
N GLY A 200 -7.49 -38.79 -16.49
CA GLY A 200 -7.46 -39.04 -17.93
C GLY A 200 -8.67 -39.87 -18.40
N ARG A 201 -9.12 -39.63 -19.63
CA ARG A 201 -10.21 -40.40 -20.28
C ARG A 201 -9.71 -41.50 -21.21
N GLY A 202 -8.43 -41.85 -21.18
CA GLY A 202 -7.82 -42.91 -21.99
C GLY A 202 -7.93 -42.65 -23.49
N LYS A 203 -8.85 -43.36 -24.17
CA LYS A 203 -8.99 -43.33 -25.63
C LYS A 203 -9.19 -41.93 -26.23
N ALA A 204 -9.90 -41.04 -25.53
CA ALA A 204 -10.19 -39.69 -26.02
C ALA A 204 -9.00 -38.73 -25.95
N GLY A 205 -7.92 -39.06 -25.23
CA GLY A 205 -6.81 -38.14 -24.99
C GLY A 205 -7.15 -36.93 -24.11
N ASN A 206 -8.43 -36.75 -23.75
CA ASN A 206 -8.92 -35.66 -22.93
C ASN A 206 -8.84 -35.99 -21.43
N LEU A 207 -8.90 -34.95 -20.61
CA LEU A 207 -9.01 -35.04 -19.16
C LEU A 207 -10.45 -34.75 -18.71
N GLU A 208 -10.79 -35.25 -17.55
CA GLU A 208 -12.07 -35.05 -16.89
C GLU A 208 -11.83 -34.56 -15.46
N LEU A 209 -12.39 -33.41 -15.09
CA LEU A 209 -12.41 -33.00 -13.69
C LEU A 209 -13.59 -33.70 -13.02
N ARG A 210 -13.26 -34.67 -12.16
CA ARG A 210 -14.26 -35.38 -11.35
C ARG A 210 -14.42 -34.70 -10.00
N PHE A 211 -15.56 -34.95 -9.36
CA PHE A 211 -15.88 -34.44 -8.02
C PHE A 211 -15.95 -32.91 -7.91
N THR A 212 -16.24 -32.23 -9.03
CA THR A 212 -16.50 -30.79 -9.00
C THR A 212 -17.88 -30.54 -8.40
N ALA A 213 -17.95 -29.60 -7.44
CA ALA A 213 -19.22 -29.18 -6.86
C ALA A 213 -20.17 -28.66 -7.96
N PRO A 214 -21.48 -28.98 -7.91
CA PRO A 214 -22.43 -28.58 -8.95
C PRO A 214 -22.62 -27.06 -9.07
N ASN A 215 -22.28 -26.30 -8.01
CA ASN A 215 -22.32 -24.84 -7.98
C ASN A 215 -20.94 -24.20 -8.22
N ALA A 216 -19.96 -24.98 -8.69
CA ALA A 216 -18.64 -24.46 -9.01
C ALA A 216 -18.70 -23.51 -10.22
N ASP A 217 -18.12 -22.33 -10.08
CA ASP A 217 -17.95 -21.38 -11.18
C ASP A 217 -16.81 -21.87 -12.11
N ILE A 218 -17.13 -22.75 -13.06
CA ILE A 218 -16.21 -23.22 -14.11
C ILE A 218 -16.76 -22.79 -15.46
N GLN A 219 -15.89 -22.21 -16.29
CA GLN A 219 -16.27 -21.73 -17.62
C GLN A 219 -15.39 -22.38 -18.69
N VAL A 220 -15.96 -22.51 -19.89
CA VAL A 220 -15.21 -22.98 -21.06
C VAL A 220 -14.09 -21.99 -21.37
N GLY A 221 -12.89 -22.50 -21.60
CA GLY A 221 -11.68 -21.72 -21.85
C GLY A 221 -10.77 -21.54 -20.64
N ASP A 222 -11.23 -21.89 -19.43
CA ASP A 222 -10.42 -21.82 -18.22
C ASP A 222 -9.17 -22.67 -18.28
N ILE A 223 -8.07 -22.14 -17.73
CA ILE A 223 -6.80 -22.84 -17.60
C ILE A 223 -6.75 -23.53 -16.24
N VAL A 224 -6.41 -24.80 -16.27
CA VAL A 224 -6.26 -25.68 -15.12
C VAL A 224 -4.77 -25.88 -14.87
N VAL A 225 -4.32 -25.60 -13.64
CA VAL A 225 -2.93 -25.73 -13.20
C VAL A 225 -2.81 -26.70 -12.03
N THR A 226 -1.62 -27.24 -11.77
CA THR A 226 -1.36 -28.11 -10.61
C THR A 226 -1.56 -27.33 -9.30
N SER A 227 -2.21 -27.95 -8.31
CA SER A 227 -2.45 -27.31 -7.00
C SER A 227 -1.26 -27.44 -6.04
N GLY A 228 -0.39 -28.42 -6.25
CA GLY A 228 0.73 -28.76 -5.38
C GLY A 228 0.36 -29.38 -4.04
N LEU A 229 -0.88 -29.86 -3.90
CA LEU A 229 -1.39 -30.41 -2.64
C LEU A 229 -0.83 -31.81 -2.32
N ASP A 230 -0.38 -32.56 -3.32
CA ASP A 230 0.18 -33.90 -3.16
C ASP A 230 1.68 -33.91 -2.82
N GLY A 231 2.36 -32.76 -2.88
CA GLY A 231 3.81 -32.66 -2.74
C GLY A 231 4.59 -33.25 -3.91
N VAL A 232 3.91 -33.89 -4.88
CA VAL A 232 4.54 -34.50 -6.05
C VAL A 232 4.69 -33.46 -7.14
N TYR A 233 3.59 -32.81 -7.52
CA TYR A 233 3.62 -31.76 -8.54
C TYR A 233 3.89 -30.41 -7.89
N PRO A 234 4.90 -29.64 -8.32
CA PRO A 234 5.00 -28.23 -7.93
C PRO A 234 3.71 -27.48 -8.31
N ALA A 235 3.28 -26.54 -7.48
CA ALA A 235 2.08 -25.74 -7.77
C ALA A 235 2.31 -24.80 -8.96
N GLY A 236 1.29 -24.67 -9.83
CA GLY A 236 1.28 -23.69 -10.92
C GLY A 236 1.74 -24.20 -12.29
N LEU A 237 1.98 -25.51 -12.46
CA LEU A 237 2.26 -26.10 -13.76
C LEU A 237 0.97 -26.19 -14.58
N ALA A 238 1.00 -25.78 -15.84
CA ALA A 238 -0.15 -25.87 -16.73
C ALA A 238 -0.51 -27.35 -17.02
N VAL A 239 -1.80 -27.69 -16.95
CA VAL A 239 -2.28 -29.07 -17.16
C VAL A 239 -3.19 -29.12 -18.38
N ALA A 240 -4.29 -28.35 -18.35
CA ALA A 240 -5.34 -28.46 -19.37
C ALA A 240 -6.15 -27.17 -19.52
N ARG A 241 -6.93 -27.10 -20.60
CA ARG A 241 -7.94 -26.07 -20.85
C ARG A 241 -9.33 -26.69 -20.83
N VAL A 242 -10.28 -26.07 -20.13
CA VAL A 242 -11.67 -26.51 -20.09
C VAL A 242 -12.30 -26.35 -21.47
N THR A 243 -12.83 -27.43 -22.05
CA THR A 243 -13.51 -27.41 -23.36
C THR A 243 -15.02 -27.53 -23.23
N GLN A 244 -15.50 -28.24 -22.22
CA GLN A 244 -16.93 -28.48 -22.03
C GLN A 244 -17.26 -28.65 -20.54
N VAL A 245 -18.37 -28.06 -20.11
CA VAL A 245 -18.88 -28.14 -18.74
C VAL A 245 -20.25 -28.81 -18.78
N GLU A 246 -20.37 -30.03 -18.23
CA GLU A 246 -21.63 -30.77 -18.14
C GLU A 246 -22.19 -30.65 -16.72
N ASN A 247 -23.20 -29.78 -16.56
CA ASN A 247 -23.97 -29.72 -15.31
C ASN A 247 -25.06 -30.78 -15.34
N SER A 248 -24.83 -31.89 -14.63
CA SER A 248 -25.83 -32.93 -14.46
C SER A 248 -26.89 -32.48 -13.43
N ALA A 249 -28.07 -32.09 -13.90
CA ALA A 249 -29.19 -31.65 -13.06
C ALA A 249 -29.74 -32.73 -12.09
N GLY A 250 -29.30 -33.99 -12.21
CA GLY A 250 -29.76 -35.13 -11.40
C GLY A 250 -28.66 -35.94 -10.71
N GLY A 251 -27.39 -35.54 -10.82
CA GLY A 251 -26.25 -36.24 -10.21
C GLY A 251 -25.45 -35.29 -9.30
N SER A 252 -24.91 -35.80 -8.19
CA SER A 252 -24.21 -34.98 -7.18
C SER A 252 -22.89 -34.35 -7.64
N PHE A 253 -22.43 -34.62 -8.87
CA PHE A 253 -21.18 -34.09 -9.42
C PHE A 253 -21.34 -33.71 -10.91
N GLY A 254 -20.86 -32.52 -11.28
CA GLY A 254 -20.76 -32.10 -12.68
C GLY A 254 -19.51 -32.68 -13.34
N GLY A 255 -19.62 -33.13 -14.59
CA GLY A 255 -18.50 -33.62 -15.39
C GLY A 255 -17.91 -32.48 -16.20
N VAL A 256 -16.61 -32.20 -16.06
CA VAL A 256 -15.95 -31.15 -16.86
C VAL A 256 -14.89 -31.77 -17.74
N ILE A 257 -15.00 -31.61 -19.05
CA ILE A 257 -14.05 -32.12 -20.01
C ILE A 257 -13.01 -31.02 -20.28
N CYS A 258 -11.74 -31.41 -20.19
CA CYS A 258 -10.61 -30.54 -20.44
C CYS A 258 -9.70 -31.17 -21.49
N GLN A 259 -9.11 -30.33 -22.34
CA GLN A 259 -8.07 -30.73 -23.28
C GLN A 259 -6.69 -30.50 -22.65
N PRO A 260 -5.80 -31.51 -22.60
CA PRO A 260 -4.45 -31.32 -22.10
C PRO A 260 -3.68 -30.30 -22.96
N LEU A 261 -2.90 -29.44 -22.31
CA LEU A 261 -2.08 -28.43 -22.99
C LEU A 261 -0.74 -28.99 -23.47
N ALA A 262 -0.20 -29.98 -22.75
CA ALA A 262 1.03 -30.63 -23.14
C ALA A 262 0.80 -31.66 -24.27
N GLY A 263 1.73 -31.72 -25.21
CA GLY A 263 1.64 -32.57 -26.39
C GLY A 263 2.87 -33.47 -26.55
N ILE A 264 2.68 -34.78 -26.49
CA ILE A 264 3.78 -35.75 -26.71
C ILE A 264 4.04 -35.95 -28.21
N MET A 265 3.07 -35.65 -29.08
CA MET A 265 3.17 -35.94 -30.51
C MET A 265 4.19 -35.05 -31.24
N ASN A 266 4.61 -33.93 -30.63
CA ASN A 266 5.43 -32.92 -31.28
C ASN A 266 6.78 -32.67 -30.56
N ASN A 267 6.96 -33.19 -29.35
CA ASN A 267 8.08 -32.80 -28.49
C ASN A 267 8.93 -34.03 -28.16
N THR A 268 10.16 -34.03 -28.67
CA THR A 268 11.14 -35.10 -28.46
C THR A 268 11.81 -35.02 -27.09
N GLN A 269 11.86 -33.83 -26.49
CA GLN A 269 12.56 -33.55 -25.25
C GLN A 269 11.58 -33.16 -24.15
N LEU A 270 11.74 -33.76 -22.98
CA LEU A 270 10.92 -33.54 -21.80
C LEU A 270 11.81 -33.20 -20.60
N LEU A 271 11.21 -32.58 -19.58
CA LEU A 271 11.87 -32.29 -18.33
C LEU A 271 11.28 -33.15 -17.22
N ILE A 272 12.12 -33.91 -16.54
CA ILE A 272 11.80 -34.60 -15.30
C ILE A 272 12.08 -33.64 -14.15
N LEU A 273 11.06 -33.29 -13.39
CA LEU A 273 11.19 -32.43 -12.22
C LEU A 273 11.56 -33.28 -11.01
N MET A 274 12.69 -32.97 -10.37
CA MET A 274 13.15 -33.59 -9.14
C MET A 274 12.46 -32.90 -7.96
N SER A 275 11.13 -32.98 -7.90
CA SER A 275 10.35 -32.58 -6.73
C SER A 275 10.39 -33.72 -5.73
N THR A 276 11.11 -33.53 -4.62
CA THR A 276 11.02 -34.45 -3.50
C THR A 276 9.70 -34.18 -2.78
N PRO A 277 8.81 -35.18 -2.64
CA PRO A 277 7.58 -35.00 -1.89
C PRO A 277 7.91 -34.80 -0.42
N GLU A 278 7.89 -33.55 0.04
CA GLU A 278 7.96 -33.21 1.45
C GLU A 278 6.56 -33.43 2.06
N MET A 279 6.17 -34.70 2.16
CA MET A 279 4.94 -35.09 2.83
C MET A 279 5.15 -34.94 4.34
N PRO A 280 4.37 -34.11 5.05
CA PRO A 280 4.48 -34.00 6.49
C PRO A 280 4.24 -35.38 7.12
N ALA A 281 5.03 -35.72 8.15
CA ALA A 281 4.90 -37.00 8.83
C ALA A 281 3.44 -37.19 9.28
N ARG A 282 2.86 -38.35 8.93
CA ARG A 282 1.51 -38.72 9.35
C ARG A 282 1.43 -38.55 10.88
N PRO A 283 0.43 -37.83 11.42
CA PRO A 283 0.26 -37.74 12.86
C PRO A 283 0.20 -39.15 13.43
N ALA A 284 0.94 -39.41 14.51
CA ALA A 284 1.00 -40.72 15.14
C ALA A 284 -0.43 -41.20 15.40
N ASP A 285 -0.76 -42.40 14.92
CA ASP A 285 -2.07 -43.01 15.17
C ASP A 285 -2.29 -43.00 16.69
N GLU A 286 -3.35 -42.33 17.16
CA GLU A 286 -3.76 -42.44 18.56
C GLU A 286 -3.88 -43.93 18.88
N GLU A 287 -3.10 -44.41 19.85
CA GLU A 287 -3.07 -45.81 20.27
C GLU A 287 -4.50 -46.34 20.38
N GLN A 288 -4.79 -47.36 19.57
CA GLN A 288 -6.09 -48.02 19.51
C GLN A 288 -6.51 -48.38 20.94
N ARG A 289 -7.44 -47.62 21.51
CA ARG A 289 -8.06 -47.96 22.79
C ARG A 289 -8.65 -49.36 22.62
N PRO A 290 -8.25 -50.35 23.43
CA PRO A 290 -8.65 -51.73 23.20
C PRO A 290 -10.18 -51.84 23.27
N LEU A 291 -10.75 -52.47 22.24
CA LEU A 291 -12.17 -52.80 22.15
C LEU A 291 -12.61 -53.50 23.44
N ARG A 292 -13.50 -52.85 24.21
CA ARG A 292 -14.14 -53.47 25.37
C ARG A 292 -15.00 -54.64 24.87
N LYS A 293 -14.57 -55.88 25.15
CA LYS A 293 -15.37 -57.10 24.93
C LYS A 293 -16.68 -56.98 25.72
N HIS A 294 -17.79 -56.80 25.02
CA HIS A 294 -19.11 -56.91 25.62
C HIS A 294 -19.45 -58.40 25.72
N ASN A 295 -19.43 -58.97 26.93
CA ASN A 295 -19.88 -60.33 27.15
C ASN A 295 -21.40 -60.37 27.06
N ASN A 296 -21.94 -60.92 25.97
CA ASN A 296 -23.34 -61.29 25.85
C ASN A 296 -23.68 -62.36 26.90
N LYS A 297 -24.38 -61.98 27.97
CA LYS A 297 -25.25 -62.89 28.72
C LYS A 297 -26.69 -62.57 28.32
N MET A 298 -27.17 -63.30 27.32
CA MET A 298 -28.57 -63.31 26.92
C MET A 298 -29.39 -63.99 28.03
N ALA A 299 -30.31 -63.27 28.67
CA ALA A 299 -31.36 -63.89 29.46
C ALA A 299 -32.49 -64.36 28.51
N PRO A 300 -33.10 -65.54 28.73
CA PRO A 300 -34.06 -66.09 27.78
C PRO A 300 -35.36 -65.29 27.74
N ILE A 301 -35.84 -65.10 26.52
CA ILE A 301 -37.12 -64.48 26.16
C ILE A 301 -38.26 -65.34 26.74
N LYS A 302 -39.20 -64.70 27.44
CA LYS A 302 -40.45 -65.31 27.87
C LYS A 302 -41.61 -64.56 27.20
N ASP A 303 -42.45 -65.33 26.53
CA ASP A 303 -43.50 -64.92 25.60
C ASP A 303 -44.61 -64.06 26.23
N VAL A 304 -45.16 -63.15 25.42
CA VAL A 304 -46.59 -62.80 25.46
C VAL A 304 -47.08 -62.45 24.04
N PRO A 305 -48.28 -62.91 23.61
CA PRO A 305 -48.69 -62.86 22.21
C PRO A 305 -49.68 -61.71 21.87
N LYS A 306 -49.57 -61.28 20.60
CA LYS A 306 -50.58 -60.81 19.62
C LYS A 306 -51.63 -59.73 19.91
N GLU A 307 -51.77 -58.92 18.85
CA GLU A 307 -52.98 -58.28 18.29
C GLU A 307 -53.44 -56.91 18.81
N GLY A 308 -53.28 -55.91 17.94
CA GLY A 308 -54.46 -55.21 17.40
C GLY A 308 -54.60 -53.71 17.71
N ALA A 309 -54.94 -52.98 16.63
CA ALA A 309 -55.66 -51.71 16.57
C ALA A 309 -54.89 -50.38 16.75
N GLU A 310 -54.72 -49.72 15.59
CA GLU A 310 -55.22 -48.37 15.26
C GLU A 310 -55.12 -47.22 16.28
N GLY A 311 -54.58 -46.08 15.84
CA GLY A 311 -54.83 -44.80 16.52
C GLY A 311 -53.98 -43.64 16.05
N GLN A 312 -54.64 -42.66 15.42
CA GLN A 312 -54.18 -41.34 14.99
C GLN A 312 -53.25 -40.55 15.95
N GLN A 313 -52.43 -39.72 15.31
CA GLN A 313 -51.85 -38.39 15.66
C GLN A 313 -52.83 -37.42 16.40
N PRO A 314 -52.53 -36.16 16.83
CA PRO A 314 -51.29 -35.36 17.08
C PRO A 314 -51.28 -34.71 18.50
N ALA A 315 -50.23 -33.94 18.86
CA ALA A 315 -50.33 -32.52 19.31
C ALA A 315 -49.22 -32.02 20.27
N ALA A 316 -48.81 -30.76 20.01
CA ALA A 316 -48.41 -29.69 20.94
C ALA A 316 -47.06 -29.71 21.71
N ALA A 317 -46.12 -28.91 21.16
CA ALA A 317 -45.21 -27.89 21.74
C ALA A 317 -45.28 -27.53 23.26
N PRO A 318 -44.39 -26.63 23.80
CA PRO A 318 -42.97 -26.30 23.53
C PRO A 318 -42.11 -26.21 24.84
N ALA A 319 -40.78 -26.09 24.75
CA ALA A 319 -39.97 -25.52 25.86
C ALA A 319 -38.63 -24.91 25.40
N THR A 320 -38.63 -23.58 25.44
CA THR A 320 -37.60 -22.54 25.67
C THR A 320 -36.11 -22.92 25.88
N PRO A 321 -35.16 -22.15 25.31
CA PRO A 321 -33.73 -22.21 25.62
C PRO A 321 -33.34 -21.29 26.81
N PRO A 322 -32.30 -21.60 27.60
CA PRO A 322 -31.74 -20.63 28.53
C PRO A 322 -30.55 -19.89 27.93
N ALA A 323 -30.64 -18.56 27.96
CA ALA A 323 -29.51 -17.64 27.88
C ALA A 323 -29.03 -17.30 29.30
N ALA A 324 -27.70 -17.18 29.49
CA ALA A 324 -27.01 -16.09 30.22
C ALA A 324 -25.62 -16.53 30.72
N ALA A 325 -24.55 -16.09 30.02
CA ALA A 325 -23.44 -15.21 30.44
C ALA A 325 -22.82 -15.29 31.87
N PRO A 326 -21.71 -14.58 32.16
CA PRO A 326 -20.39 -14.52 31.51
C PRO A 326 -19.23 -14.69 32.54
N ALA A 327 -17.98 -14.88 32.10
CA ALA A 327 -16.81 -14.74 32.97
C ALA A 327 -15.61 -14.11 32.23
N ALA A 328 -14.95 -13.19 32.92
CA ALA A 328 -13.98 -12.23 32.42
C ALA A 328 -12.52 -12.64 32.65
N ASN A 329 -11.63 -11.97 31.89
CA ASN A 329 -10.24 -11.61 32.16
C ASN A 329 -9.15 -12.69 32.31
N ALA A 330 -8.15 -12.61 31.43
CA ALA A 330 -6.76 -12.30 31.82
C ALA A 330 -5.88 -12.01 30.58
N ALA A 331 -5.29 -10.82 30.55
CA ALA A 331 -4.19 -10.43 29.66
C ALA A 331 -2.84 -10.63 30.36
N PRO A 332 -1.75 -10.80 29.61
CA PRO A 332 -0.44 -10.22 29.95
C PRO A 332 0.08 -9.41 28.74
N GLY A 333 0.76 -8.27 28.83
CA GLY A 333 1.54 -7.65 29.89
C GLY A 333 2.65 -6.87 29.17
N LEU A 334 2.37 -5.62 28.77
CA LEU A 334 3.36 -4.70 28.20
C LEU A 334 4.02 -3.93 29.34
N MET A 335 5.35 -3.99 29.43
CA MET A 335 6.12 -3.23 30.40
C MET A 335 6.34 -1.78 29.93
N PRO A 336 6.39 -0.80 30.85
CA PRO A 336 6.52 0.62 30.54
C PRO A 336 7.99 1.06 30.50
N VAL A 337 8.32 2.01 29.62
CA VAL A 337 9.58 2.77 29.69
C VAL A 337 9.25 4.26 29.76
N MET A 338 9.73 4.91 30.82
CA MET A 338 9.62 6.34 31.10
C MET A 338 11.02 7.01 30.92
N PRO A 339 11.12 8.29 30.53
CA PRO A 339 12.38 9.02 30.20
C PRO A 339 12.95 9.74 31.45
N PRO A 340 13.91 10.73 31.44
CA PRO A 340 14.82 11.36 30.44
C PRO A 340 16.32 11.36 30.98
N PRO A 341 17.34 12.21 30.61
CA PRO A 341 17.36 13.70 30.58
C PRO A 341 18.21 14.39 29.46
N ALA A 342 17.96 15.68 29.24
CA ALA A 342 18.95 16.71 28.85
C ALA A 342 19.02 17.74 30.01
N PRO A 343 19.94 18.74 30.15
CA PRO A 343 20.77 19.40 29.11
C PRO A 343 22.17 19.99 29.57
N LYS A 344 22.83 20.79 28.68
CA LYS A 344 23.68 22.02 28.90
C LYS A 344 25.08 22.02 28.19
N PRO A 345 25.78 23.17 27.97
CA PRO A 345 25.71 23.99 26.74
C PRO A 345 27.09 24.37 26.12
N ALA A 346 27.05 24.99 24.93
CA ALA A 346 28.02 25.96 24.35
C ALA A 346 29.53 25.62 24.21
N ALA A 347 30.02 25.57 22.96
CA ALA A 347 31.31 26.14 22.53
C ALA A 347 31.29 26.30 20.98
N THR A 348 31.10 27.51 20.46
CA THR A 348 32.10 28.38 19.81
C THR A 348 32.67 27.87 18.48
N ALA A 349 32.48 28.69 17.44
CA ALA A 349 33.04 28.56 16.09
C ALA A 349 34.58 28.54 16.06
N PRO A 350 35.19 28.20 14.91
CA PRO A 350 35.74 29.30 14.11
C PRO A 350 35.51 29.17 12.60
N ALA A 351 35.83 30.28 11.95
CA ALA A 351 35.54 30.68 10.59
C ALA A 351 36.50 30.11 9.52
N ALA A 352 36.07 30.37 8.27
CA ALA A 352 36.85 30.61 7.06
C ALA A 352 37.24 29.40 6.18
N ALA A 353 36.65 29.35 4.98
CA ALA A 353 37.39 29.53 3.72
C ALA A 353 36.41 29.65 2.53
N VAL A 354 36.59 30.75 1.78
CA VAL A 354 35.91 31.11 0.52
C VAL A 354 36.49 30.27 -0.63
N PRO A 355 35.76 30.06 -1.74
CA PRO A 355 36.36 30.54 -2.99
C PRO A 355 35.43 31.32 -3.92
N ALA A 356 36.09 32.21 -4.65
CA ALA A 356 35.57 33.17 -5.60
C ALA A 356 35.08 32.56 -6.93
N ALA A 357 34.25 33.33 -7.62
CA ALA A 357 33.70 33.10 -8.94
C ALA A 357 34.76 33.02 -10.06
N PRO A 358 34.46 32.37 -11.21
CA PRO A 358 35.21 32.55 -12.44
C PRO A 358 34.54 33.56 -13.39
N ALA A 359 35.37 34.38 -14.03
CA ALA A 359 35.05 35.25 -15.17
C ALA A 359 35.74 34.70 -16.44
N PRO A 360 35.36 35.15 -17.66
CA PRO A 360 35.17 34.26 -18.82
C PRO A 360 36.25 34.28 -19.91
N ALA A 361 36.17 33.25 -20.76
CA ALA A 361 36.44 33.16 -22.20
C ALA A 361 37.64 33.89 -22.82
N ALA A 362 38.59 33.10 -23.33
CA ALA A 362 39.50 33.49 -24.40
C ALA A 362 39.37 32.51 -25.58
N THR A 363 39.12 33.11 -26.74
CA THR A 363 38.99 32.56 -28.08
C THR A 363 40.28 31.94 -28.61
N THR A 364 40.19 30.78 -29.27
CA THR A 364 41.18 30.37 -30.28
C THR A 364 40.47 29.73 -31.48
N ASN A 365 40.46 30.49 -32.58
CA ASN A 365 40.26 30.04 -33.94
C ASN A 365 41.26 28.92 -34.31
N LYS A 366 40.78 27.86 -34.95
CA LYS A 366 41.57 27.17 -35.97
C LYS A 366 40.65 26.57 -37.04
N GLU A 367 40.86 27.05 -38.24
CA GLU A 367 40.19 26.78 -39.52
C GLU A 367 40.32 25.31 -39.98
N PRO A 368 39.39 24.79 -40.80
CA PRO A 368 39.42 23.41 -41.30
C PRO A 368 40.01 23.33 -42.72
N ALA A 369 40.84 22.33 -42.99
CA ALA A 369 41.02 21.72 -44.33
C ALA A 369 41.93 20.49 -44.27
N ARG A 370 41.34 19.28 -44.33
CA ARG A 370 41.44 18.38 -45.50
C ARG A 370 40.61 17.12 -45.31
#